data_AF-A0A433MJC4-F1
#
_entry.id   AF-A0A433MJC4-F1
#
_cell.length_a   1.000
_cell.length_b   1.000
_cell.length_c   1.000
_cell.angle_alpha   90.00
_cell.angle_beta   90.00
_cell.angle_gamma   90.00
#
_symmetry.space_group_name_H-M   'P 1'
#
loop_
_entity.id
_entity.type
_entity.pdbx_description
1 polymer ?
#
loop_
_entity_poly.entity_id
_entity_poly.type
_entity_poly.pdbx_seq_one_letter_code
_entity_poly.pdbx_strand_id
1 'polypeptide(L)'
;MKPSWRLGSHIALWAIASPLVEMLAGFIGTKAFSALGAFAPTLTLVLEGAILLGWAVWIYWRHVPGAPTAGRRIAYAIAFGCVLLAAGYAALWAAWMLATLLFGA
;
A
#
# COMPACT_ATOMS: atom_id res chain seq x y z
N MET A 1 16.32 18.33 -1.68
CA MET A 1 15.97 17.34 -0.63
C MET A 1 16.94 16.17 -0.71
N LYS A 2 17.43 15.66 0.42
CA LYS A 2 18.31 14.48 0.43
C LYS A 2 17.59 13.26 -0.16
N PRO A 3 18.27 12.34 -0.87
CA PRO A 3 17.63 11.15 -1.46
C PRO A 3 16.83 10.31 -0.45
N SER A 4 17.31 10.23 0.79
CA SER A 4 16.64 9.55 1.90
C SER A 4 15.28 10.16 2.24
N TRP A 5 15.15 11.48 2.18
CA TRP A 5 13.90 12.19 2.44
C TRP A 5 12.85 11.95 1.35
N ARG A 6 13.28 11.82 0.09
CA ARG A 6 12.37 11.50 -1.02
C ARG A 6 11.77 10.10 -0.88
N LEU A 7 12.59 9.10 -0.52
CA LEU A 7 12.11 7.75 -0.27
C LEU A 7 11.10 7.73 0.88
N GLY A 8 11.42 8.41 2.00
CA GLY A 8 10.52 8.53 3.14
C GLY A 8 9.17 9.16 2.79
N SER A 9 9.15 10.25 2.01
CA SER A 9 7.90 10.88 1.58
C SER A 9 7.05 10.00 0.68
N HIS A 10 7.67 9.19 -0.19
CA HIS A 10 6.92 8.26 -1.04
C HIS A 10 6.34 7.08 -0.24
N ILE A 11 7.08 6.57 0.75
CA ILE A 11 6.57 5.54 1.68
C ILE A 11 5.41 6.10 2.50
N ALA A 12 5.54 7.32 3.04
CA ALA A 12 4.48 7.97 3.80
C ALA A 12 3.24 8.22 2.93
N LEU A 13 3.42 8.72 1.71
CA LEU A 13 2.33 8.93 0.77
C LEU A 13 1.63 7.61 0.40
N TRP A 14 2.41 6.56 0.14
CA TRP A 14 1.87 5.22 -0.10
C TRP A 14 1.04 4.74 1.09
N ALA A 15 1.58 4.83 2.31
CA ALA A 15 0.89 4.38 3.52
C ALA A 15 -0.41 5.15 3.80
N ILE A 16 -0.42 6.47 3.60
CA ILE A 16 -1.62 7.31 3.76
C ILE A 16 -2.66 6.99 2.67
N ALA A 17 -2.21 6.72 1.46
CA ALA A 17 -3.09 6.39 0.35
C ALA A 17 -3.67 4.97 0.45
N SER A 18 -2.98 4.02 1.08
CA SER A 18 -3.44 2.64 1.25
C SER A 18 -4.88 2.52 1.79
N PRO A 19 -5.26 3.12 2.93
CA PRO A 19 -6.64 3.05 3.43
C PRO A 19 -7.66 3.74 2.50
N LEU A 20 -7.25 4.75 1.73
CA LEU A 20 -8.14 5.38 0.73
C LEU A 20 -8.35 4.47 -0.48
N VAL A 21 -7.30 3.79 -0.94
CA VAL A 21 -7.37 2.81 -2.03
C VAL A 21 -8.26 1.64 -1.61
N GLU A 22 -8.12 1.14 -0.39
CA GLU A 22 -8.98 0.09 0.17
C GLU A 22 -10.45 0.53 0.24
N MET A 23 -10.72 1.74 0.73
CA MET A 23 -12.09 2.28 0.78
C MET A 23 -12.70 2.42 -0.63
N LEU A 24 -11.93 2.93 -1.60
CA LEU A 24 -12.36 3.07 -2.98
C LEU A 24 -12.56 1.70 -3.64
N ALA A 25 -11.66 0.75 -3.40
CA ALA A 25 -11.79 -0.61 -3.88
C ALA A 25 -13.07 -1.26 -3.35
N GLY A 26 -13.32 -1.17 -2.04
CA GLY A 26 -14.56 -1.65 -1.42
C GLY A 26 -15.82 -0.99 -1.99
N PHE A 27 -15.79 0.32 -2.24
CA PHE A 27 -16.90 1.04 -2.87
C PHE A 27 -17.15 0.57 -4.31
N ILE A 28 -16.09 0.43 -5.12
CA ILE A 28 -16.19 -0.06 -6.50
C ILE A 28 -16.66 -1.52 -6.50
N GLY A 29 -16.15 -2.35 -5.60
CA GLY A 29 -16.56 -3.74 -5.42
C GLY A 29 -18.04 -3.90 -5.14
N THR A 30 -18.59 -3.06 -4.26
CA THR A 30 -20.00 -3.10 -3.89
C THR A 30 -20.94 -2.49 -4.93
N LYS A 31 -20.48 -1.55 -5.77
CA LYS A 31 -21.33 -0.84 -6.75
C LYS A 31 -21.14 -1.33 -8.18
N ALA A 32 -19.90 -1.39 -8.67
CA ALA A 32 -19.57 -1.72 -10.05
C ALA A 32 -19.48 -3.22 -10.30
N PHE A 33 -19.04 -3.99 -9.30
CA PHE A 33 -18.90 -5.45 -9.42
C PHE A 33 -20.05 -6.23 -8.81
N SER A 34 -21.13 -5.58 -8.34
CA SER A 34 -22.31 -6.26 -7.78
C SER A 34 -22.90 -7.32 -8.70
N ALA A 35 -22.84 -7.09 -10.02
CA ALA A 35 -23.29 -8.03 -11.05
C ALA A 35 -22.42 -9.30 -11.17
N LEU A 36 -21.19 -9.29 -10.63
CA LEU A 36 -20.27 -10.44 -10.62
C LEU A 36 -20.51 -11.39 -9.43
N GLY A 37 -21.46 -11.07 -8.55
CA GLY A 37 -21.84 -11.92 -7.42
C GLY A 37 -20.65 -12.31 -6.55
N ALA A 38 -20.43 -13.62 -6.38
CA ALA A 38 -19.35 -14.17 -5.54
C ALA A 38 -17.93 -13.83 -6.02
N PHE A 39 -17.73 -13.41 -7.28
CA PHE A 39 -16.41 -13.03 -7.81
C PHE A 39 -16.01 -11.59 -7.48
N ALA A 40 -16.97 -10.72 -7.16
CA ALA A 40 -16.74 -9.31 -6.86
C ALA A 40 -15.71 -9.03 -5.75
N PRO A 41 -15.77 -9.68 -4.56
CA PRO A 41 -14.80 -9.42 -3.49
C PRO A 41 -13.39 -9.85 -3.87
N THR A 42 -13.23 -11.02 -4.52
CA THR A 42 -11.93 -11.52 -4.96
C THR A 42 -11.30 -10.60 -6.00
N LEU A 43 -12.07 -10.15 -6.99
CA LEU A 43 -11.58 -9.24 -8.01
C LEU A 43 -11.15 -7.88 -7.41
N THR A 44 -11.93 -7.38 -6.46
CA THR A 44 -11.64 -6.13 -5.75
C THR A 44 -10.31 -6.22 -5.00
N LEU A 45 -10.10 -7.32 -4.26
CA LEU A 45 -8.87 -7.57 -3.51
C LEU A 45 -7.66 -7.74 -4.43
N VAL A 46 -7.83 -8.40 -5.58
CA VAL A 46 -6.77 -8.53 -6.59
C VAL A 46 -6.38 -7.18 -7.19
N LEU A 47 -7.36 -6.33 -7.52
CA LEU A 47 -7.10 -5.00 -8.08
C LEU A 47 -6.41 -4.09 -7.08
N GLU A 48 -6.87 -4.08 -5.83
CA GLU A 48 -6.26 -3.34 -4.73
C GLU A 48 -4.80 -3.77 -4.53
N GLY A 49 -4.57 -5.08 -4.40
CA GLY A 49 -3.24 -5.64 -4.27
C GLY A 49 -2.34 -5.29 -5.45
N ALA A 50 -2.85 -5.36 -6.69
CA ALA A 50 -2.10 -5.02 -7.88
C ALA A 50 -1.69 -3.53 -7.92
N ILE A 51 -2.59 -2.62 -7.53
CA ILE A 51 -2.31 -1.18 -7.47
C ILE A 51 -1.24 -0.88 -6.42
N LEU A 52 -1.42 -1.40 -5.20
CA LEU A 52 -0.51 -1.15 -4.09
C LEU A 52 0.87 -1.77 -4.32
N LEU A 53 0.92 -3.01 -4.83
CA LEU A 53 2.18 -3.68 -5.19
C LEU A 53 2.86 -3.00 -6.38
N GLY A 54 2.11 -2.62 -7.42
CA GLY A 54 2.65 -1.90 -8.56
C GLY A 54 3.30 -0.58 -8.13
N TRP A 55 2.66 0.16 -7.23
CA TRP A 55 3.20 1.39 -6.69
C TRP A 55 4.43 1.14 -5.80
N ALA A 56 4.41 0.10 -4.96
CA ALA A 56 5.54 -0.30 -4.14
C ALA A 56 6.79 -0.64 -5.00
N VAL A 57 6.58 -1.41 -6.07
CA VAL A 57 7.63 -1.77 -7.05
C VAL A 57 8.17 -0.51 -7.72
N TRP A 58 7.30 0.42 -8.11
CA TRP A 58 7.71 1.69 -8.70
C TRP A 58 8.56 2.54 -7.75
N ILE A 59 8.20 2.62 -6.46
CA ILE A 59 8.99 3.31 -5.43
C ILE A 59 10.36 2.63 -5.30
N TYR A 60 10.38 1.30 -5.17
CA TYR A 60 11.62 0.51 -5.05
C TYR A 60 12.56 0.76 -6.23
N TRP A 61 12.06 0.66 -7.46
CA TRP A 61 12.85 0.83 -8.68
C TRP A 61 13.42 2.25 -8.85
N ARG A 62 12.66 3.28 -8.46
CA ARG A 62 13.07 4.67 -8.67
C ARG A 62 13.95 5.25 -7.57
N HIS A 63 13.80 4.75 -6.33
CA HIS A 63 14.35 5.42 -5.15
C HIS A 63 15.31 4.56 -4.33
N VAL A 64 15.29 3.23 -4.48
CA VAL A 64 16.27 2.37 -3.80
C VAL A 64 17.51 2.24 -4.69
N PRO A 65 18.69 2.66 -4.23
CA PRO A 65 19.91 2.60 -5.02
C PRO A 65 20.23 1.16 -5.43
N GLY A 66 20.63 0.97 -6.69
CA GLY A 66 21.06 -0.32 -7.20
C GLY A 66 22.29 -0.81 -6.42
N ALA A 67 22.18 -1.99 -5.81
CA ALA A 67 23.31 -2.62 -5.14
C ALA A 67 24.18 -3.40 -6.14
N PRO A 68 25.51 -3.38 -6.01
CA PRO A 68 26.42 -4.07 -6.94
C PRO A 68 26.35 -5.60 -6.85
N THR A 69 25.79 -6.16 -5.77
CA THR A 69 25.61 -7.61 -5.59
C THR A 69 24.13 -7.97 -5.45
N ALA A 70 23.73 -9.09 -6.08
CA ALA A 70 22.36 -9.59 -6.02
C ALA A 70 21.86 -9.79 -4.58
N GLY A 71 22.73 -10.28 -3.69
CA GLY A 71 22.40 -10.48 -2.27
C GLY A 71 22.05 -9.17 -1.53
N ARG A 72 22.80 -8.09 -1.75
CA ARG A 72 22.46 -6.78 -1.15
C ARG A 72 21.16 -6.21 -1.72
N ARG A 73 20.88 -6.46 -3.01
CA ARG A 73 19.63 -6.03 -3.64
C ARG A 73 18.42 -6.77 -3.05
N ILE A 74 18.54 -8.07 -2.77
CA ILE A 74 17.50 -8.83 -2.08
C ILE A 74 17.32 -8.31 -0.65
N ALA A 75 18.40 -8.06 0.09
CA ALA A 75 18.32 -7.52 1.44
C ALA A 75 17.61 -6.15 1.49
N TYR A 76 17.90 -5.25 0.53
CA TYR A 76 17.19 -3.98 0.42
C TYR A 76 15.72 -4.13 0.00
N ALA A 77 15.39 -5.09 -0.86
CA ALA A 77 14.00 -5.38 -1.20
C ALA A 77 13.21 -5.87 0.02
N ILE A 78 13.79 -6.77 0.81
CA ILE A 78 13.18 -7.28 2.04
C ILE A 78 13.02 -6.15 3.05
N ALA A 79 14.07 -5.38 3.32
CA ALA A 79 14.02 -4.26 4.26
C ALA A 79 12.97 -3.21 3.84
N PHE A 80 12.93 -2.85 2.55
CA PHE A 80 11.92 -1.97 1.99
C PHE A 80 10.51 -2.53 2.19
N GLY A 81 10.30 -3.81 1.86
CA GLY A 81 9.02 -4.49 2.06
C GLY A 81 8.57 -4.48 3.52
N CYS A 82 9.45 -4.79 4.47
CA CYS A 82 9.14 -4.75 5.90
C CYS A 82 8.74 -3.34 6.37
N VAL A 83 9.48 -2.31 5.95
CA VAL A 83 9.15 -0.91 6.29
C VAL A 83 7.80 -0.51 5.69
N LEU A 84 7.54 -0.91 4.44
CA LEU A 84 6.31 -0.58 3.75
C LEU A 84 5.10 -1.27 4.39
N LEU A 85 5.22 -2.55 4.75
CA LEU A 85 4.19 -3.30 5.47
C LEU A 85 3.92 -2.71 6.86
N ALA A 86 4.97 -2.38 7.62
CA ALA A 86 4.81 -1.75 8.93
C ALA A 86 4.12 -0.38 8.82
N ALA A 87 4.50 0.43 7.82
CA ALA A 87 3.87 1.73 7.58
C ALA A 87 2.41 1.60 7.15
N GLY A 88 2.10 0.66 6.25
CA GLY A 88 0.73 0.38 5.81
C GLY A 88 -0.15 -0.11 6.95
N TYR A 89 0.35 -1.03 7.77
CA TYR A 89 -0.36 -1.53 8.94
C TYR A 89 -0.63 -0.42 9.97
N ALA A 90 0.36 0.42 10.25
CA ALA A 90 0.20 1.56 11.14
C ALA A 90 -0.84 2.57 10.62
N ALA A 91 -0.85 2.83 9.30
CA ALA A 91 -1.83 3.72 8.68
C ALA A 91 -3.26 3.14 8.74
N LEU A 92 -3.41 1.84 8.49
CA LEU A 92 -4.68 1.14 8.64
C LEU A 92 -5.21 1.19 10.07
N TRP A 93 -4.34 0.92 11.04
CA TRP A 93 -4.70 0.98 12.45
C TRP A 93 -5.11 2.40 12.87
N ALA A 94 -4.38 3.41 12.40
CA ALA A 94 -4.72 4.81 12.64
C ALA A 94 -6.06 5.22 12.00
N ALA A 95 -6.33 4.76 10.77
CA ALA A 95 -7.59 4.99 10.07
C ALA A 95 -8.77 4.33 10.82
N TRP A 96 -8.58 3.10 11.29
CA TRP A 96 -9.56 2.39 12.10
C TRP A 96 -9.86 3.12 13.41
N MET A 97 -8.83 3.48 14.18
CA MET A 97 -8.96 4.29 15.40
C MET A 97 -9.74 5.59 15.15
N LEU A 98 -9.40 6.30 14.07
CA LEU A 98 -10.09 7.53 13.71
C LEU A 98 -11.58 7.28 13.41
N ALA A 99 -11.89 6.23 12.66
CA ALA A 99 -13.26 5.84 12.38
C ALA A 99 -14.03 5.48 13.67
N THR A 100 -13.41 4.72 14.59
CA THR A 100 -14.01 4.38 15.89
C THR A 100 -14.31 5.63 16.72
N LEU A 101 -13.38 6.58 16.76
CA LEU A 101 -13.54 7.84 17.51
C LEU A 101 -14.62 8.75 16.92
N LEU A 102 -14.72 8.82 15.60
CA LEU A 102 -15.66 9.71 14.92
C LEU A 102 -17.09 9.16 14.87
N PHE A 103 -17.25 7.86 14.67
CA PHE A 103 -18.55 7.26 14.41
C PHE A 103 -19.11 6.43 15.56
N GLY A 104 -18.28 6.08 16.56
CA GLY A 104 -18.66 5.18 17.65
C GLY A 104 -18.95 3.79 17.11
N ALA A 105 -17.98 2.87 17.22
CA ALA A 105 -18.16 1.48 16.83
C ALA A 105 -19.31 0.80 17.60
#